data_AF-A0A1G8EJW5-F1
#
_entry.id   AF-A0A1G8EJW5-F1
#
_cell.length_a   1.000
_cell.length_b   1.000
_cell.length_c   1.000
_cell.angle_alpha   90.00
_cell.angle_beta   90.00
_cell.angle_gamma   90.00
#
_symmetry.space_group_name_H-M   'P 1'
#
loop_
_entity.id
_entity.type
_entity.pdbx_description
1 polymer ?
#
loop_
_entity_poly.entity_id
_entity_poly.type
_entity_poly.pdbx_seq_one_letter_code
_entity_poly.pdbx_strand_id
1 'polypeptide(L)'
;MFNLSDIAQKFYAMSEPLHEGMADGVHKTAVRVMTNAKGRLGSYQEGWAILKDETVQRKFNNPKAKATGTDADAPLKDDGLLQGSITLETRRAQLESEVGSPMIYAATHEYGDEDRGIPERPYLRPALVEEVEAHLENDIREAITRRMRNL
;
A
#
# COMPACT_ATOMS: atom_id res chain seq x y z
N MET A 1 21.55 -41.15 24.90
CA MET A 1 22.56 -40.26 24.30
C MET A 1 21.83 -39.36 23.33
N PHE A 2 21.81 -38.04 23.54
CA PHE A 2 21.18 -37.12 22.59
C PHE A 2 22.07 -37.05 21.35
N ASN A 3 21.54 -37.43 20.20
CA ASN A 3 22.25 -37.32 18.94
C ASN A 3 22.15 -35.87 18.45
N LEU A 4 23.28 -35.17 18.45
CA LEU A 4 23.34 -33.77 18.01
C LEU A 4 22.87 -33.61 16.55
N SER A 5 23.04 -34.65 15.72
CA SER A 5 22.58 -34.66 14.33
C SER A 5 21.07 -34.61 14.22
N ASP A 6 20.33 -35.29 15.10
CA ASP A 6 18.86 -35.30 15.08
C ASP A 6 18.30 -33.92 15.46
N ILE A 7 18.99 -33.22 16.38
CA ILE A 7 18.64 -31.84 16.75
C ILE A 7 18.90 -30.90 15.59
N ALA A 8 20.05 -31.01 14.92
CA ALA A 8 20.40 -30.19 13.76
C ALA A 8 19.42 -30.39 12.58
N GLN A 9 19.01 -31.63 12.31
CA GLN A 9 18.02 -31.93 11.27
C GLN A 9 16.65 -31.30 11.57
N LYS A 10 16.23 -31.27 12.83
CA LYS A 10 14.99 -30.57 13.22
C LYS A 10 15.09 -29.07 12.99
N PHE A 11 16.20 -28.44 13.33
CA PHE A 11 16.41 -27.01 13.03
C PHE A 11 16.41 -26.72 11.53
N TYR A 12 17.05 -27.58 10.74
CA TYR A 12 17.03 -27.47 9.28
C TYR A 12 15.62 -27.64 8.70
N ALA A 13 14.85 -28.63 9.18
CA ALA A 13 13.47 -28.83 8.75
C ALA A 13 12.56 -27.62 9.12
N MET A 14 12.89 -26.88 10.18
CA MET A 14 12.16 -25.67 10.57
C MET A 14 12.51 -24.43 9.75
N SER A 15 13.65 -24.40 9.03
CA SER A 15 14.11 -23.16 8.39
C SER A 15 13.20 -22.72 7.24
N GLU A 16 12.72 -23.65 6.43
CA GLU A 16 11.82 -23.35 5.30
C GLU A 16 10.43 -22.91 5.79
N PRO A 17 9.74 -23.63 6.69
CA PRO A 17 8.47 -23.19 7.26
C PRO A 17 8.55 -21.86 8.00
N LEU A 18 9.68 -21.57 8.66
CA LEU A 18 9.94 -20.27 9.28
C LEU A 18 10.04 -19.16 8.21
N HIS A 19 10.84 -19.38 7.16
CA HIS A 19 10.99 -18.42 6.06
C HIS A 19 9.65 -18.16 5.35
N GLU A 20 8.94 -19.22 4.99
CA GLU A 20 7.63 -19.12 4.34
C GLU A 20 6.59 -18.44 5.24
N GLY A 21 6.66 -18.67 6.56
CA GLY A 21 5.83 -17.98 7.54
C GLY A 21 6.11 -16.47 7.59
N MET A 22 7.38 -16.07 7.59
CA MET A 22 7.76 -14.65 7.51
C MET A 22 7.28 -14.01 6.21
N ALA A 23 7.49 -14.67 5.06
CA ALA A 23 7.06 -14.17 3.76
C ALA A 23 5.53 -14.02 3.67
N ASP A 24 4.77 -14.97 4.22
CA ASP A 24 3.31 -14.91 4.31
C ASP A 24 2.85 -13.73 5.18
N GLY A 25 3.51 -13.48 6.32
CA GLY A 25 3.20 -12.36 7.20
C GLY A 25 3.42 -11.01 6.54
N VAL A 26 4.60 -10.80 5.93
CA VAL A 26 4.94 -9.58 5.19
C VAL A 26 3.93 -9.35 4.04
N HIS A 27 3.61 -10.39 3.27
CA HIS A 27 2.62 -10.30 2.20
C HIS A 27 1.25 -9.90 2.72
N LYS A 28 0.79 -10.52 3.82
CA LYS A 28 -0.52 -10.23 4.42
C LYS A 28 -0.63 -8.77 4.86
N THR A 29 0.38 -8.23 5.53
CA THR A 29 0.39 -6.82 5.91
C THR A 29 0.42 -5.91 4.69
N ALA A 30 1.19 -6.25 3.65
CA ALA A 30 1.23 -5.47 2.42
C ALA A 30 -0.13 -5.47 1.67
N VAL A 31 -0.89 -6.56 1.71
CA VAL A 31 -2.28 -6.60 1.21
C VAL A 31 -3.17 -5.61 1.97
N ARG A 32 -3.00 -5.50 3.30
CA ARG A 32 -3.74 -4.52 4.10
C ARG A 32 -3.37 -3.09 3.72
N VAL A 33 -2.07 -2.80 3.57
CA VAL A 33 -1.57 -1.49 3.10
C VAL A 33 -2.22 -1.12 1.77
N MET A 34 -2.19 -2.04 0.79
CA MET A 34 -2.84 -1.83 -0.51
C MET A 34 -4.34 -1.57 -0.38
N THR A 35 -5.03 -2.31 0.49
CA THR A 35 -6.48 -2.20 0.70
C THR A 35 -6.85 -0.87 1.36
N ASN A 36 -6.13 -0.48 2.42
CA ASN A 36 -6.30 0.80 3.09
C ASN A 36 -6.01 1.95 2.10
N ALA A 37 -4.86 1.92 1.40
CA ALA A 37 -4.52 2.93 0.39
C ALA A 37 -5.59 3.06 -0.71
N LYS A 38 -6.17 1.96 -1.21
CA LYS A 38 -7.30 2.00 -2.16
C LYS A 38 -8.54 2.64 -1.55
N GLY A 39 -8.88 2.29 -0.31
CA GLY A 39 -10.05 2.84 0.41
C GLY A 39 -9.95 4.33 0.71
N ARG A 40 -8.73 4.88 0.78
CA ARG A 40 -8.48 6.32 0.96
C ARG A 40 -8.77 7.16 -0.28
N LEU A 41 -8.75 6.55 -1.46
CA LEU A 41 -9.05 7.21 -2.72
C LEU A 41 -10.57 7.30 -2.92
N GLY A 42 -11.06 8.43 -3.42
CA GLY A 42 -12.50 8.65 -3.69
C GLY A 42 -13.30 9.24 -2.53
N SER A 43 -12.71 9.39 -1.35
CA SER A 43 -13.30 10.11 -0.21
C SER A 43 -12.44 11.31 0.14
N TYR A 44 -13.04 12.50 0.30
CA TYR A 44 -12.32 13.68 0.81
C TYR A 44 -11.78 13.35 2.21
N GLN A 45 -10.46 13.33 2.38
CA GLN A 45 -9.86 13.13 3.70
C GLN A 45 -9.77 14.47 4.42
N GLU A 46 -10.11 14.47 5.71
CA GLU A 46 -9.95 15.63 6.59
C GLU A 46 -8.47 16.06 6.59
N GLY A 47 -8.20 17.34 6.30
CA GLY A 47 -6.83 17.89 6.24
C GLY A 47 -6.21 18.02 4.85
N TRP A 48 -6.85 17.53 3.77
CA TRP A 48 -6.37 17.82 2.42
C TRP A 48 -6.58 19.30 2.06
N ALA A 49 -5.53 19.93 1.54
CA ALA A 49 -5.60 21.32 1.12
C ALA A 49 -6.53 21.49 -0.09
N ILE A 50 -7.38 22.52 0.02
CA ILE A 50 -8.24 23.02 -1.06
C ILE A 50 -7.36 23.36 -2.27
N LEU A 51 -7.82 23.08 -3.49
CA LEU A 51 -7.05 23.45 -4.67
C LEU A 51 -6.97 24.98 -4.78
N LYS A 52 -5.80 25.51 -5.18
CA LYS A 52 -5.68 26.93 -5.51
C LYS A 52 -6.65 27.30 -6.63
N ASP A 53 -7.23 28.50 -6.56
CA ASP A 53 -8.21 29.01 -7.55
C ASP A 53 -7.68 28.93 -9.00
N GLU A 54 -6.39 29.14 -9.20
CA GLU A 54 -5.72 29.02 -10.50
C GLU A 54 -5.78 27.59 -11.07
N THR A 55 -5.59 26.59 -10.22
CA THR A 55 -5.67 25.17 -10.58
C THR A 55 -7.11 24.77 -10.90
N VAL A 56 -8.07 25.31 -10.13
CA VAL A 56 -9.52 25.14 -10.34
C VAL A 56 -9.94 25.77 -11.68
N GLN A 57 -9.51 27.00 -11.96
CA GLN A 57 -9.74 27.71 -13.23
C GLN A 57 -9.17 26.96 -14.43
N ARG A 58 -7.93 26.45 -14.32
CA ARG A 58 -7.29 25.65 -15.38
C ARG A 58 -8.05 24.34 -15.65
N LYS A 59 -8.60 23.68 -14.63
CA LYS A 59 -9.49 22.52 -14.78
C LYS A 59 -10.80 22.92 -15.47
N PHE A 60 -11.46 24.00 -15.03
CA PHE A 60 -12.69 24.49 -15.65
C PHE A 60 -12.51 24.89 -17.12
N ASN A 61 -11.34 25.40 -17.49
CA ASN A 61 -11.02 25.77 -18.87
C ASN A 61 -10.59 24.59 -19.74
N ASN A 62 -10.37 23.41 -19.17
CA ASN A 62 -10.09 22.20 -19.93
C ASN A 62 -11.42 21.55 -20.40
N PRO A 63 -11.71 21.51 -21.71
CA PRO A 63 -12.95 20.95 -22.23
C PRO A 63 -13.16 19.47 -21.87
N LYS A 64 -12.09 18.71 -21.57
CA LYS A 64 -12.19 17.32 -21.08
C LYS A 64 -12.71 17.21 -19.65
N ALA A 65 -12.43 18.20 -18.79
CA ALA A 65 -12.88 18.20 -17.39
C ALA A 65 -14.32 18.72 -17.25
N LYS A 66 -14.75 19.62 -18.14
CA LYS A 66 -16.16 20.07 -18.21
C LYS A 66 -17.15 18.96 -18.56
N ALA A 67 -16.69 17.91 -19.26
CA ALA A 67 -17.54 16.81 -19.71
C ALA A 67 -17.89 15.80 -18.60
N THR A 68 -17.14 15.74 -17.48
CA THR A 68 -17.33 14.72 -16.43
C THR A 68 -18.19 15.20 -15.26
N GLY A 69 -18.69 16.45 -15.26
CA GLY A 69 -19.64 16.93 -14.24
C GLY A 69 -19.09 16.92 -12.81
N THR A 70 -17.76 16.94 -12.66
CA THR A 70 -17.10 16.92 -11.35
C THR A 70 -16.92 18.35 -10.85
N ASP A 71 -17.24 18.60 -9.58
CA ASP A 71 -16.84 19.85 -8.91
C ASP A 71 -15.34 20.03 -9.16
N ALA A 72 -14.91 21.19 -9.65
CA ALA A 72 -13.51 21.37 -10.04
C ALA A 72 -12.52 21.21 -8.85
N ASP A 73 -13.06 21.28 -7.63
CA ASP A 73 -12.39 21.06 -6.36
C ASP A 73 -12.62 19.66 -5.76
N ALA A 74 -13.41 18.79 -6.40
CA ALA A 74 -13.54 17.41 -5.99
C ALA A 74 -12.16 16.73 -6.08
N PRO A 75 -11.59 16.26 -4.95
CA PRO A 75 -10.55 15.25 -5.01
C PRO A 75 -11.18 14.09 -5.77
N LEU A 76 -10.48 13.62 -6.79
CA LEU A 76 -10.59 12.27 -7.32
C LEU A 76 -12.00 11.69 -7.11
N LYS A 77 -12.89 11.95 -8.08
CA LYS A 77 -14.18 11.23 -8.23
C LYS A 77 -14.13 10.22 -9.41
N ASP A 78 -13.00 10.14 -10.13
CA ASP A 78 -12.78 9.27 -11.31
C ASP A 78 -11.86 8.07 -10.93
N ASP A 79 -12.20 7.44 -9.80
CA ASP A 79 -11.23 6.81 -8.89
C ASP A 79 -10.83 5.40 -9.27
N GLY A 80 -11.61 4.78 -10.16
CA GLY A 80 -11.39 3.40 -10.56
C GLY A 80 -10.02 3.19 -11.20
N LEU A 81 -9.51 4.16 -11.96
CA LEU A 81 -8.20 4.02 -12.63
C LEU A 81 -7.05 4.14 -11.65
N LEU A 82 -7.09 5.09 -10.70
CA LEU A 82 -6.02 5.20 -9.70
C LEU A 82 -6.07 4.05 -8.71
N GLN A 83 -7.25 3.77 -8.15
CA GLN A 83 -7.45 2.63 -7.25
C GLN A 83 -7.05 1.32 -7.93
N GLY A 84 -7.44 1.13 -9.18
CA GLY A 84 -7.08 -0.04 -9.98
C GLY A 84 -5.59 -0.13 -10.29
N SER A 85 -4.88 0.99 -10.36
CA SER A 85 -3.44 1.04 -10.62
C SER A 85 -2.56 0.71 -9.41
N ILE A 86 -3.11 0.72 -8.18
CA ILE A 86 -2.33 0.32 -7.00
C ILE A 86 -2.16 -1.20 -7.02
N THR A 87 -0.91 -1.62 -7.12
CA THR A 87 -0.50 -3.02 -7.17
C THR A 87 0.39 -3.38 -5.97
N LEU A 88 0.52 -4.69 -5.76
CA LEU A 88 1.38 -5.30 -4.77
C LEU A 88 2.32 -6.28 -5.50
N GLU A 89 3.61 -6.18 -5.24
CA GLU A 89 4.60 -7.16 -5.66
C GLU A 89 5.30 -7.73 -4.42
N THR A 90 5.45 -9.05 -4.35
CA THR A 90 6.12 -9.72 -3.23
C THR A 90 7.29 -10.55 -3.71
N ARG A 91 8.48 -10.25 -3.19
CA ARG A 91 9.72 -11.01 -3.38
C ARG A 91 9.96 -11.87 -2.14
N ARG A 92 9.35 -13.06 -2.11
CA ARG A 92 9.34 -13.96 -0.94
C ARG A 92 10.74 -14.29 -0.43
N ALA A 93 11.67 -14.62 -1.34
CA ALA A 93 13.05 -14.95 -1.00
C ALA A 93 13.80 -13.82 -0.25
N GLN A 94 13.40 -12.56 -0.47
CA GLN A 94 13.98 -11.38 0.17
C GLN A 94 13.15 -10.90 1.36
N LEU A 95 11.98 -11.51 1.62
CA LEU A 95 10.99 -11.05 2.60
C LEU A 95 10.54 -9.60 2.36
N GLU A 96 10.43 -9.23 1.08
CA GLU A 96 10.07 -7.88 0.66
C GLU A 96 8.70 -7.87 -0.02
N SER A 97 7.91 -6.85 0.28
CA SER A 97 6.67 -6.53 -0.45
C SER A 97 6.64 -5.04 -0.76
N GLU A 98 6.34 -4.71 -2.01
CA GLU A 98 6.21 -3.33 -2.48
C GLU A 98 4.75 -3.05 -2.87
N VAL A 99 4.21 -1.94 -2.36
CA VAL A 99 2.88 -1.44 -2.70
C VAL A 99 3.03 -0.08 -3.36
N GLY A 100 2.46 0.10 -4.54
CA GLY A 100 2.61 1.34 -5.29
C GLY A 100 1.76 1.38 -6.54
N SER A 101 1.97 2.40 -7.37
CA SER A 101 1.33 2.53 -8.68
C SER A 101 2.37 2.96 -9.71
N PRO A 102 2.34 2.42 -10.95
CA PRO A 102 3.23 2.86 -12.03
C PRO A 102 2.81 4.21 -12.64
N MET A 103 1.69 4.78 -12.21
CA MET A 103 1.14 6.00 -12.79
C MET A 103 1.85 7.24 -12.25
N ILE A 104 2.40 8.09 -13.11
CA ILE A 104 3.04 9.37 -12.70
C ILE A 104 2.08 10.22 -11.87
N TYR A 105 0.81 10.25 -12.25
CA TYR A 105 -0.22 11.00 -11.53
C TYR A 105 -0.45 10.49 -10.09
N ALA A 106 -0.19 9.21 -9.80
CA ALA A 106 -0.22 8.66 -8.45
C ALA A 106 0.83 9.31 -7.56
N ALA A 107 2.07 9.43 -8.08
CA ALA A 107 3.16 10.12 -7.39
C ALA A 107 2.87 11.62 -7.21
N THR A 108 2.31 12.29 -8.23
CA THR A 108 1.88 13.69 -8.12
C THR A 108 0.85 13.91 -7.01
N HIS A 109 -0.04 12.94 -6.75
CA HIS A 109 -0.97 13.05 -5.63
C HIS A 109 -0.30 12.74 -4.29
N GLU A 110 0.51 11.68 -4.22
CA GLU A 110 1.16 11.28 -2.98
C GLU A 110 2.10 12.37 -2.42
N TYR A 111 2.82 13.08 -3.31
CA TYR A 111 3.87 14.03 -2.95
C TYR A 111 3.54 15.49 -3.28
N GLY A 112 2.47 15.75 -4.03
CA GLY A 112 2.19 17.08 -4.56
C GLY A 112 3.09 17.45 -5.75
N ASP A 113 2.85 18.63 -6.30
CA ASP A 113 3.63 19.25 -7.37
C ASP A 113 3.47 20.77 -7.25
N GLU A 114 4.47 21.42 -6.63
CA GLU A 114 4.44 22.85 -6.33
C GLU A 114 4.42 23.71 -7.60
N ASP A 115 5.20 23.32 -8.62
CA ASP A 115 5.28 24.01 -9.90
C ASP A 115 3.93 24.06 -10.62
N ARG A 116 3.12 23.01 -10.43
CA ARG A 116 1.75 22.94 -10.96
C ARG A 116 0.68 23.40 -9.98
N GLY A 117 1.05 23.83 -8.77
CA GLY A 117 0.12 24.27 -7.73
C GLY A 117 -0.79 23.14 -7.24
N ILE A 118 -0.29 21.92 -7.19
CA ILE A 118 -1.00 20.73 -6.71
C ILE A 118 -0.49 20.40 -5.30
N PRO A 119 -1.32 20.46 -4.26
CA PRO A 119 -0.91 20.09 -2.92
C PRO A 119 -0.73 18.56 -2.79
N GLU A 120 0.08 18.13 -1.83
CA GLU A 120 0.17 16.72 -1.46
C GLU A 120 -1.16 16.19 -0.90
N ARG A 121 -1.47 14.94 -1.25
CA ARG A 121 -2.66 14.20 -0.85
C ARG A 121 -2.23 12.76 -0.56
N PRO A 122 -1.46 12.54 0.52
CA PRO A 122 -0.86 11.24 0.80
C PRO A 122 -1.92 10.20 1.12
N TYR A 123 -1.87 9.06 0.45
CA TYR A 123 -2.76 7.92 0.65
C TYR A 123 -1.99 6.61 0.80
N LEU A 124 -0.78 6.50 0.23
CA LEU A 124 0.10 5.34 0.40
C LEU A 124 0.91 5.44 1.69
N ARG A 125 1.57 6.57 1.97
CA ARG A 125 2.41 6.71 3.18
C ARG A 125 1.62 6.51 4.48
N PRO A 126 0.42 7.09 4.66
CA PRO A 126 -0.34 6.89 5.89
C PRO A 126 -0.82 5.45 6.03
N ALA A 127 -1.29 4.83 4.95
CA ALA A 127 -1.70 3.43 4.94
C ALA A 127 -0.52 2.48 5.28
N LEU A 128 0.69 2.80 4.80
CA LEU A 128 1.89 2.03 5.14
C LEU A 128 2.16 2.07 6.65
N VAL A 129 2.22 3.28 7.22
CA VAL A 129 2.54 3.46 8.65
C VAL A 129 1.50 2.77 9.52
N GLU A 130 0.21 3.06 9.29
CA GLU A 130 -0.88 2.52 10.11
C GLU A 130 -0.91 0.99 10.11
N GLU A 131 -0.85 0.36 8.93
CA GLU A 131 -0.99 -1.09 8.83
C GLU A 131 0.28 -1.82 9.31
N VAL A 132 1.47 -1.25 9.08
CA VAL A 132 2.72 -1.83 9.58
C VAL A 132 2.76 -1.79 11.11
N GLU A 133 2.46 -0.64 11.70
CA GLU A 133 2.46 -0.48 13.16
C GLU A 133 1.37 -1.34 13.82
N ALA A 134 0.19 -1.45 13.21
CA ALA A 134 -0.92 -2.20 13.80
C ALA A 134 -0.81 -3.72 13.61
N HIS A 135 -0.22 -4.20 12.49
CA HIS A 135 -0.42 -5.58 12.06
C HIS A 135 0.83 -6.39 11.74
N LEU A 136 1.97 -5.78 11.38
CA LEU A 136 3.11 -6.53 10.83
C LEU A 136 3.59 -7.65 11.76
N GLU A 137 3.85 -7.33 13.02
CA GLU A 137 4.36 -8.31 13.99
C GLU A 137 3.37 -9.47 14.20
N ASN A 138 2.08 -9.13 14.32
CA ASN A 138 1.03 -10.12 14.54
C ASN A 138 0.83 -11.02 13.33
N ASP A 139 0.85 -10.45 12.11
CA ASP A 139 0.69 -11.19 10.87
C ASP A 139 1.88 -12.16 10.65
N ILE A 140 3.11 -11.73 10.94
CA ILE A 140 4.30 -12.61 10.92
C ILE A 140 4.17 -13.73 11.97
N ARG A 141 3.81 -13.40 13.20
CA ARG A 141 3.68 -14.37 14.29
C ARG A 141 2.62 -15.42 13.98
N GLU A 142 1.45 -15.00 13.50
CA GLU A 142 0.35 -15.87 13.12
C GLU A 142 0.77 -16.80 11.97
N ALA A 143 1.41 -16.26 10.94
CA ALA A 143 1.84 -17.02 9.77
C ALA A 143 2.92 -18.05 10.10
N ILE A 144 3.93 -17.69 10.89
CA ILE A 144 4.94 -18.63 11.41
C ILE A 144 4.25 -19.71 12.22
N THR A 145 3.40 -19.34 13.19
CA THR A 145 2.72 -20.32 14.05
C THR A 145 1.91 -21.32 13.23
N ARG A 146 1.20 -20.85 12.19
CA ARG A 146 0.44 -21.71 11.28
C ARG A 146 1.32 -22.68 10.51
N ARG A 147 2.45 -22.22 9.97
CA ARG A 147 3.41 -23.06 9.22
C ARG A 147 4.08 -24.09 10.12
N MET A 148 4.48 -23.67 11.32
CA MET A 148 5.14 -24.52 12.31
C MET A 148 4.23 -25.59 12.91
N ARG A 149 2.91 -25.39 12.92
CA ARG A 149 1.93 -26.43 13.33
C ARG A 149 1.77 -27.56 12.31
N ASN A 150 2.17 -27.32 11.06
CA ASN A 150 2.04 -28.29 9.97
C ASN A 150 3.34 -29.05 9.69
N LEU A 151 4.36 -28.85 10.54
CA LEU A 151 5.61 -29.61 10.60
C LEU A 151 5.43 -30.86 11.47
#